data_AF-A0A0R3RNJ1-F1
#
_entry.id   AF-A0A0R3RNJ1-F1
#
_cell.length_a   1.000
_cell.length_b   1.000
_cell.length_c   1.000
_cell.angle_alpha   90.00
_cell.angle_beta   90.00
_cell.angle_gamma   90.00
#
_symmetry.space_group_name_H-M   'P 1'
#
loop_
_entity.id
_entity.type
_entity.pdbx_description
1 polymer ?
#
loop_
_entity_poly.entity_id
_entity_poly.type
_entity_poly.pdbx_seq_one_letter_code
_entity_poly.pdbx_strand_id
1 'polypeptide(L)'
;MANMVGDEVLLNCTITVGGEANGISGEVEWWRDGQPIDFKNTKKYISKVKRDSRTIIHTLRILSASSEDDGSYSCKTVDAPESTHMLHICPYGMVAEQCKGYLGLYLH
;
A
#
# COMPACT_ATOMS: atom_id res chain seq x y z
N MET A 1 7.83 -17.31 23.19
CA MET A 1 7.97 -17.62 21.75
C MET A 1 6.77 -16.98 21.06
N ALA A 2 6.89 -15.72 20.63
CA ALA A 2 5.78 -15.00 20.01
C ALA A 2 5.72 -15.40 18.53
N ASN A 3 4.76 -16.25 18.19
CA ASN A 3 4.39 -16.51 16.80
C ASN A 3 3.76 -15.23 16.26
N MET A 4 4.54 -14.42 15.55
CA MET A 4 3.99 -13.36 14.72
C MET A 4 3.42 -14.00 13.46
N VAL A 5 2.19 -14.50 13.56
CA VAL A 5 1.43 -14.95 12.40
C VAL A 5 0.71 -13.74 11.79
N GLY A 6 1.26 -13.26 10.67
CA GLY A 6 0.59 -12.46 9.65
C GLY A 6 -0.23 -11.25 10.10
N ASP A 7 0.43 -10.12 10.31
CA ASP A 7 -0.28 -8.83 10.29
C ASP A 7 -0.72 -8.56 8.84
N GLU A 8 -2.04 -8.42 8.63
CA GLU A 8 -2.58 -8.05 7.33
C GLU A 8 -2.44 -6.54 7.17
N VAL A 9 -1.68 -6.10 6.17
CA VAL A 9 -1.53 -4.67 5.89
C VAL A 9 -2.60 -4.21 4.92
N LEU A 10 -3.26 -3.09 5.23
CA LEU A 10 -4.27 -2.46 4.39
C LEU A 10 -3.78 -1.09 3.91
N LEU A 11 -3.51 -0.98 2.61
CA LEU A 11 -3.17 0.27 1.95
C LEU A 11 -4.39 0.79 1.21
N ASN A 12 -4.84 1.99 1.55
CA ASN A 12 -5.96 2.64 0.89
C ASN A 12 -5.47 3.78 -0.01
N CYS A 13 -6.04 3.87 -1.20
CA CYS A 13 -5.81 4.95 -2.14
C CYS A 13 -7.18 5.51 -2.54
N THR A 14 -7.41 6.77 -2.19
CA THR A 14 -8.71 7.43 -2.36
C THR A 14 -8.62 8.43 -3.50
N ILE A 15 -9.40 8.21 -4.55
CA ILE A 15 -9.49 9.07 -5.72
C ILE A 15 -10.81 9.81 -5.64
N THR A 16 -10.78 11.14 -5.72
CA THR A 16 -11.98 11.98 -5.71
C THR A 16 -12.30 12.41 -7.15
N VAL A 17 -13.47 12.00 -7.64
CA VAL A 17 -13.98 12.37 -8.95
C VAL A 17 -14.62 13.76 -8.83
N GLY A 18 -13.85 14.81 -9.13
CA GLY A 18 -14.37 16.18 -9.25
C GLY A 18 -15.31 16.29 -10.46
N GLY A 19 -16.34 17.14 -10.37
CA GLY A 19 -17.49 17.21 -11.29
C GLY A 19 -17.20 17.49 -12.78
N GLU A 20 -15.94 17.57 -13.18
CA GLU A 20 -15.50 17.74 -14.57
C GLU A 20 -14.95 16.43 -15.17
N ALA A 21 -14.76 15.40 -14.34
CA ALA A 21 -14.15 14.15 -14.73
C ALA A 21 -15.21 13.08 -15.05
N ASN A 22 -15.89 13.26 -16.19
CA ASN A 22 -16.82 12.27 -16.77
C ASN A 22 -16.14 11.00 -17.33
N GLY A 23 -14.85 10.78 -17.02
CA GLY A 23 -14.03 9.76 -17.68
C GLY A 23 -12.98 9.10 -16.78
N ILE A 24 -13.06 9.23 -15.45
CA ILE A 24 -12.12 8.53 -14.57
C ILE A 24 -12.38 7.03 -14.69
N SER A 25 -11.48 6.31 -15.35
CA SER A 25 -11.47 4.84 -15.45
C SER A 25 -11.59 4.20 -14.06
N GLY A 26 -11.00 4.87 -13.07
CA GLY A 26 -10.88 4.38 -11.72
C GLY A 26 -9.98 3.16 -11.68
N GLU A 27 -9.12 2.97 -12.67
CA GLU A 27 -8.10 1.94 -12.67
C GLU A 27 -6.86 2.48 -11.94
N VAL A 28 -6.36 1.68 -11.01
CA VAL A 28 -5.17 1.97 -10.23
C VAL A 28 -4.20 0.82 -10.40
N GLU A 29 -2.97 1.18 -10.71
CA GLU A 29 -1.83 0.29 -10.71
C GLU A 29 -1.08 0.47 -9.40
N TRP A 30 -0.85 -0.62 -8.70
CA TRP A 30 -0.06 -0.62 -7.47
C TRP A 30 1.40 -0.93 -7.80
N TRP A 31 2.28 -0.09 -7.27
CA TRP A 31 3.71 -0.17 -7.43
C TRP A 31 4.37 -0.29 -6.06
N ARG A 32 5.43 -1.09 -5.97
CA ARG A 32 6.28 -1.25 -4.80
C ARG A 32 7.73 -1.02 -5.22
N ASP A 33 8.38 -0.02 -4.63
CA ASP A 33 9.78 0.34 -4.90
C ASP A 33 10.09 0.50 -6.41
N GLY A 34 9.14 1.09 -7.13
CA GLY A 34 9.26 1.31 -8.57
C GLY A 34 8.99 0.07 -9.44
N GLN A 35 8.50 -1.03 -8.88
CA GLN A 35 8.09 -2.24 -9.61
C GLN A 35 6.57 -2.48 -9.48
N PRO A 36 5.87 -2.92 -10.54
CA PRO A 36 4.44 -3.23 -10.44
C PRO A 36 4.21 -4.45 -9.55
N ILE A 37 3.18 -4.39 -8.70
CA ILE A 37 2.81 -5.51 -7.83
C ILE A 37 2.08 -6.57 -8.67
N ASP A 38 2.59 -7.79 -8.63
CA ASP A 38 1.96 -8.92 -9.32
C ASP A 38 0.81 -9.50 -8.49
N PHE A 39 -0.41 -9.27 -8.96
CA PHE A 39 -1.64 -9.77 -8.35
C PHE A 39 -1.95 -11.24 -8.69
N LYS A 40 -1.08 -11.97 -9.43
CA LYS A 40 -1.30 -13.41 -9.67
C LYS A 40 -1.13 -14.20 -8.38
N ASN A 41 -0.33 -13.68 -7.44
CA ASN A 41 -0.22 -14.26 -6.11
C ASN A 41 -1.38 -13.79 -5.20
N THR A 42 -2.58 -14.31 -5.44
CA THR A 42 -3.79 -13.99 -4.67
C THR A 42 -3.74 -14.45 -3.20
N LYS A 43 -2.75 -15.28 -2.83
CA LYS A 43 -2.47 -15.68 -1.45
C LYS A 43 -1.68 -14.61 -0.67
N LYS A 44 -1.01 -13.70 -1.39
CA LYS A 44 -0.20 -12.61 -0.82
C LYS A 44 -0.88 -11.26 -1.01
N TYR A 45 -1.36 -10.97 -2.20
CA TYR A 45 -1.95 -9.66 -2.53
C TYR A 45 -3.42 -9.80 -2.92
N ILE A 46 -4.26 -8.96 -2.32
CA ILE A 46 -5.68 -8.83 -2.70
C ILE A 46 -5.97 -7.36 -2.97
N SER A 47 -6.35 -7.02 -4.19
CA SER A 47 -6.91 -5.71 -4.51
C SER A 47 -8.44 -5.72 -4.38
N LYS A 48 -8.98 -4.66 -3.78
CA LYS A 48 -10.42 -4.38 -3.73
C LYS A 48 -10.66 -2.96 -4.19
N VAL A 49 -11.70 -2.76 -4.99
CA VAL A 49 -12.10 -1.44 -5.47
C VAL A 49 -13.51 -1.16 -4.97
N LYS A 50 -13.70 -0.04 -4.31
CA LYS A 50 -15.00 0.46 -3.88
C LYS A 50 -15.27 1.78 -4.57
N ARG A 51 -16.24 1.81 -5.47
CA ARG A 51 -16.71 3.05 -6.12
C ARG A 51 -17.93 3.57 -5.36
N ASP A 52 -17.87 4.82 -4.97
CA ASP A 52 -18.94 5.62 -4.37
C ASP A 52 -19.28 6.78 -5.31
N SER A 53 -20.35 7.55 -5.05
CA SER A 53 -20.90 8.52 -6.00
C SER A 53 -19.91 9.56 -6.51
N ARG A 54 -18.86 9.90 -5.74
CA ARG A 54 -17.80 10.85 -6.14
C ARG A 54 -16.40 10.38 -5.75
N THR A 55 -16.26 9.16 -5.25
CA THR A 55 -15.00 8.71 -4.64
C THR A 55 -14.76 7.26 -4.99
N ILE A 56 -13.54 6.95 -5.42
CA ILE A 56 -13.10 5.59 -5.73
C ILE A 56 -12.00 5.24 -4.74
N ILE A 57 -12.25 4.23 -3.91
CA ILE A 57 -11.32 3.75 -2.90
C ILE A 57 -10.73 2.43 -3.38
N HIS A 58 -9.44 2.44 -3.69
CA HIS A 58 -8.65 1.25 -3.94
C HIS A 58 -8.01 0.78 -2.66
N THR A 59 -8.19 -0.49 -2.32
CA THR A 59 -7.63 -1.11 -1.13
C THR A 59 -6.75 -2.27 -1.55
N LEU A 60 -5.45 -2.17 -1.29
CA LEU A 60 -4.50 -3.27 -1.41
C LEU A 60 -4.35 -3.93 -0.03
N ARG A 61 -4.62 -5.23 0.04
CA ARG A 61 -4.39 -6.06 1.22
C ARG A 61 -3.18 -6.93 0.99
N ILE A 62 -2.22 -6.86 1.90
CA ILE A 62 -1.03 -7.71 1.92
C ILE A 62 -1.24 -8.73 3.03
N LEU A 63 -1.48 -9.97 2.62
CA LEU A 63 -1.66 -11.11 3.51
C LEU A 63 -0.30 -11.62 3.98
N SER A 64 -0.20 -11.93 5.27
CA SER A 64 1.05 -12.42 5.87
C SER A 64 2.22 -11.48 5.55
N ALA A 65 2.08 -10.20 5.88
CA ALA A 65 3.11 -9.21 5.59
C ALA A 65 4.40 -9.56 6.35
N SER A 66 5.53 -9.59 5.63
CA SER A 66 6.86 -9.89 6.15
C SER A 66 7.77 -8.68 5.93
N SER A 67 8.97 -8.68 6.51
CA SER A 67 9.97 -7.63 6.24
C SER A 67 10.38 -7.52 4.77
N GLU A 68 10.02 -8.49 3.92
CA GLU A 68 10.22 -8.44 2.47
C GLU A 68 9.16 -7.61 1.74
N ASP A 69 8.06 -7.28 2.44
CA ASP A 69 7.05 -6.35 1.96
C ASP A 69 7.30 -4.93 2.46
N ASP A 70 8.38 -4.70 3.21
CA ASP A 70 8.90 -3.37 3.54
C ASP A 70 9.26 -2.63 2.26
N GLY A 71 8.81 -1.39 2.13
CA GLY A 71 9.07 -0.62 0.92
C GLY A 71 8.12 0.54 0.70
N SER A 72 8.33 1.22 -0.43
CA SER A 72 7.50 2.35 -0.86
C SER A 72 6.37 1.89 -1.78
N TYR A 73 5.12 2.02 -1.33
CA TYR A 73 3.93 1.63 -2.09
C TYR A 73 3.31 2.85 -2.75
N SER A 74 3.19 2.85 -4.07
CA SER A 74 2.57 3.93 -4.83
C SER A 74 1.34 3.43 -5.55
N CYS A 75 0.21 4.12 -5.40
CA CYS A 75 -0.92 3.94 -6.29
C CYS A 75 -0.82 4.94 -7.44
N LYS A 76 -0.71 4.42 -8.66
CA LYS A 76 -0.67 5.20 -9.89
C LYS A 76 -1.98 5.05 -10.63
N THR A 77 -2.50 6.14 -11.15
CA THR A 77 -3.72 6.15 -11.94
C THR A 77 -3.57 7.18 -13.04
N VAL A 78 -4.27 6.97 -14.16
CA VAL A 78 -4.15 7.84 -15.33
C VAL A 78 -4.85 9.19 -15.11
N ASP A 79 -5.82 9.23 -14.20
CA ASP A 79 -6.75 10.35 -14.02
C ASP A 79 -6.48 11.19 -12.75
N ALA A 80 -5.56 10.75 -11.89
CA ALA A 80 -5.24 11.41 -10.63
C ALA A 80 -3.74 11.31 -10.29
N PRO A 81 -3.21 12.25 -9.51
CA PRO A 81 -1.80 12.24 -9.11
C PRO A 81 -1.44 10.95 -8.36
N GLU A 82 -0.22 10.47 -8.56
CA GLU A 82 0.29 9.33 -7.81
C GLU A 82 0.33 9.64 -6.31
N SER A 83 -0.12 8.69 -5.49
CA SER A 83 -0.02 8.79 -4.03
C SER A 83 0.89 7.69 -3.52
N THR A 84 1.92 8.09 -2.77
CA THR A 84 2.97 7.21 -2.29
C THR A 84 2.93 7.12 -0.77
N HIS A 85 2.89 5.88 -0.28
CA HIS A 85 2.88 5.51 1.13
C HIS A 85 4.10 4.65 1.44
N MET A 86 4.94 5.09 2.35
CA MET A 86 6.02 4.26 2.88
C MET A 86 5.44 3.27 3.87
N LEU A 87 5.58 1.98 3.57
CA LEU A 87 5.23 0.90 4.48
C LEU A 87 6.51 0.39 5.12
N HIS A 88 6.62 0.57 6.43
CA HIS A 88 7.72 -0.01 7.18
C HIS A 88 7.22 -1.24 7.96
N ILE A 89 7.73 -2.43 7.61
CA ILE A 89 7.40 -3.66 8.35
C ILE A 89 8.57 -3.99 9.23
N CYS A 90 8.40 -3.73 10.52
CA CYS A 90 9.36 -4.07 11.54
C CYS A 90 9.46 -5.61 11.66
N PRO A 91 10.55 -6.26 11.21
CA PRO A 91 10.76 -7.66 11.55
C PRO A 91 10.98 -7.73 13.07
N TYR A 92 10.37 -8.73 13.72
CA TYR A 92 10.54 -9.03 15.15
C TYR A 92 9.80 -8.14 16.16
N GLY A 93 8.48 -7.97 16.01
CA GLY A 93 7.60 -7.63 17.15
C GLY A 93 8.00 -6.35 17.87
N MET A 94 8.70 -5.46 17.18
CA MET A 94 9.18 -4.20 17.69
C MET A 94 8.01 -3.24 17.65
N VAL A 95 7.68 -2.63 18.78
CA VAL A 95 6.77 -1.48 18.83
C VAL A 95 7.25 -0.41 17.84
N ALA A 96 6.32 0.23 17.14
CA ALA A 96 6.60 1.23 16.09
C ALA A 96 7.58 2.34 16.53
N GLU A 97 7.69 2.60 17.84
CA GLU A 97 8.64 3.54 18.43
C GLU A 97 10.11 3.07 18.36
N GLN A 98 10.39 1.76 18.37
CA GLN A 98 11.74 1.21 18.24
C GLN A 98 12.27 1.22 16.79
N CYS A 99 11.40 1.11 15.79
CA CYS A 99 11.79 1.17 14.37
C CYS A 99 12.32 2.56 13.94
N LYS A 100 11.89 3.63 14.60
CA LYS A 100 12.44 4.97 14.39
C LYS A 100 13.94 5.07 14.68
N GLY A 101 14.45 4.26 15.62
CA GLY A 101 15.87 4.22 15.98
C GLY A 101 16.78 3.58 14.92
N TYR A 102 16.25 2.68 14.09
CA TYR A 102 17.02 1.99 13.05
C TYR A 102 17.17 2.84 11.78
N LEU A 103 16.13 3.60 11.43
CA LEU A 103 16.17 4.60 10.34
C LEU A 103 17.10 5.79 10.65
N GLY A 104 17.38 6.06 11.93
CA GLY A 104 18.30 7.12 12.37
C GLY A 104 19.80 6.82 12.21
N LEU A 105 20.19 5.63 11.76
CA LEU A 105 21.60 5.26 11.53
C LEU A 105 22.05 5.42 10.06
N TYR A 106 21.16 5.81 9.15
CA TYR A 106 21.45 6.02 7.72
C TYR A 106 21.57 7.50 7.30
N LEU A 107 21.54 8.43 8.24
CA LEU A 107 21.82 9.86 7.98
C LEU A 107 23.10 10.26 8.73
N HIS A 108 24.24 10.13 8.04
CA HIS A 108 25.46 10.87 8.35
C HIS A 108 25.86 11.65 7.10
#